data_AF-A0AA36IWD5-F1
#
_entry.id   AF-A0AA36IWD5-F1
#
_cell.length_a   1.000
_cell.length_b   1.000
_cell.length_c   1.000
_cell.angle_alpha   90.00
_cell.angle_beta   90.00
_cell.angle_gamma   90.00
#
_symmetry.space_group_name_H-M   'P 1'
#
loop_
_entity.id
_entity.type
_entity.pdbx_description
1 polymer ?
#
loop_
_entity_poly.entity_id
_entity_poly.type
_entity_poly.pdbx_seq_one_letter_code
_entity_poly.pdbx_strand_id
1 'polypeptide(L)'
;MARDKLSARQAAVASNVLAPPSLSLEQVVEMQEAEIAEYSKPEFQNELYATLSAATPEELAHLRQELCLKIQVPIVAQRGFEPTALGVSQATQQILRYHGEGKAPARSARVGGAWRAAGRGCGRWDRSG
;
A
#
# COMPACT_ATOMS: atom_id res chain seq x y z
N MET A 1 45.84 -5.49 -13.17
CA MET A 1 45.70 -5.10 -11.75
C MET A 1 44.54 -4.12 -11.54
N ALA A 2 43.31 -4.46 -11.93
CA ALA A 2 42.17 -3.53 -11.88
C ALA A 2 40.82 -4.18 -11.47
N ARG A 3 40.83 -5.37 -10.86
CA ARG A 3 39.61 -6.09 -10.45
C ARG A 3 39.28 -5.97 -8.96
N ASP A 4 40.24 -5.56 -8.12
CA ASP A 4 40.05 -5.58 -6.66
C ASP A 4 39.28 -4.37 -6.08
N LYS A 5 39.10 -3.28 -6.84
CA LYS A 5 38.45 -2.06 -6.31
C LYS A 5 36.92 -2.06 -6.40
N LEU A 6 36.31 -2.97 -7.15
CA LEU A 6 34.85 -3.07 -7.27
C LEU A 6 34.21 -3.89 -6.14
N SER A 7 34.95 -4.83 -5.53
CA SER A 7 34.43 -5.70 -4.46
C SER A 7 34.22 -4.95 -3.14
N ALA A 8 35.09 -3.98 -2.80
CA ALA A 8 34.98 -3.22 -1.55
C ALA A 8 33.77 -2.25 -1.52
N ARG A 9 33.33 -1.73 -2.66
CA ARG A 9 32.11 -0.89 -2.73
C ARG A 9 30.82 -1.70 -2.60
N GLN A 10 30.81 -2.96 -3.04
CA GLN A 10 29.65 -3.84 -2.87
C GLN A 10 29.52 -4.37 -1.43
N ALA A 11 30.63 -4.52 -0.71
CA ALA A 11 30.62 -4.96 0.69
C ALA A 11 30.07 -3.90 1.67
N ALA A 12 30.31 -2.62 1.44
CA ALA A 12 29.82 -1.54 2.32
C ALA A 12 28.29 -1.35 2.27
N VAL A 13 27.63 -1.79 1.19
CA VAL A 13 26.16 -1.75 1.06
C VAL A 13 25.51 -2.91 1.83
N ALA A 14 26.23 -4.02 2.05
CA ALA A 14 25.68 -5.24 2.62
C ALA A 14 25.67 -5.30 4.17
N SER A 15 26.39 -4.41 4.86
CA SER A 15 26.60 -4.52 6.32
C SER A 15 25.68 -3.66 7.19
N ASN A 16 24.81 -2.83 6.60
CA ASN A 16 23.72 -2.17 7.32
C ASN A 16 22.40 -2.94 7.17
N VAL A 17 22.44 -4.26 7.44
CA VAL A 17 21.24 -5.01 7.89
C VAL A 17 20.95 -4.61 9.35
N LEU A 18 20.89 -3.30 9.56
CA LEU A 18 20.40 -2.66 10.78
C LEU A 18 18.89 -2.84 10.78
N ALA A 19 18.31 -2.99 11.96
CA ALA A 19 16.87 -3.06 12.14
C ALA A 19 16.15 -2.00 11.28
N PRO A 20 14.95 -2.29 10.76
CA PRO A 20 14.20 -1.34 9.94
C PRO A 20 14.15 0.02 10.64
N PRO A 21 14.37 1.13 9.93
CA PRO A 21 14.39 2.45 10.55
C PRO A 21 13.07 2.69 11.28
N SER A 22 13.16 3.19 12.51
CA SER A 22 11.99 3.62 13.28
C SER A 22 11.59 5.02 12.80
N LEU A 23 10.33 5.19 12.42
CA LEU A 23 9.79 6.50 12.05
C LEU A 23 9.29 7.22 13.30
N SER A 24 9.45 8.54 13.36
CA SER A 24 8.70 9.40 14.28
C SER A 24 7.28 9.65 13.76
N LEU A 25 6.38 10.15 14.62
CA LEU A 25 5.02 10.51 14.20
C LEU A 25 5.03 11.57 13.09
N GLU A 26 5.87 12.60 13.22
CA GLU A 26 6.03 13.65 12.19
C GLU A 26 6.47 13.05 10.85
N GLN A 27 7.43 12.13 10.87
CA GLN A 27 7.87 11.45 9.64
C GLN A 27 6.79 10.57 9.02
N VAL A 28 5.95 9.93 9.84
CA VAL A 28 4.79 9.17 9.34
C VAL A 28 3.79 10.09 8.66
N VAL A 29 3.46 11.23 9.27
CA VAL A 29 2.54 12.22 8.69
C VAL A 29 3.10 12.75 7.36
N GLU A 30 4.36 13.18 7.33
CA GLU A 30 5.01 13.66 6.09
C GLU A 30 5.00 12.61 4.99
N MET A 31 5.23 11.34 5.34
CA MET A 31 5.21 10.24 4.38
C MET A 31 3.80 9.98 3.83
N GLN A 32 2.78 10.01 4.68
CA GLN A 32 1.39 9.85 4.27
C GLN A 32 0.92 11.04 3.41
N GLU A 33 1.32 12.27 3.74
CA GLU A 33 1.02 13.45 2.93
C GLU A 33 1.67 13.37 1.55
N ALA A 34 2.92 12.90 1.49
CA ALA A 34 3.62 12.67 0.22
C ALA A 34 2.90 11.61 -0.62
N GLU A 35 2.48 10.49 -0.02
CA GLU A 35 1.69 9.47 -0.71
C GLU A 35 0.37 10.04 -1.23
N ILE A 36 -0.39 10.75 -0.38
CA ILE A 36 -1.66 11.37 -0.78
C ILE A 36 -1.46 12.34 -1.93
N ALA A 37 -0.42 13.18 -1.88
CA ALA A 37 -0.12 14.15 -2.93
C ALA A 37 0.18 13.46 -4.27
N GLU A 38 1.01 12.41 -4.27
CA GLU A 38 1.33 11.64 -5.48
C GLU A 38 0.13 10.86 -6.00
N TYR A 39 -0.62 10.19 -5.11
CA TYR A 39 -1.84 9.50 -5.50
C TYR A 39 -2.90 10.45 -6.05
N SER A 40 -2.96 11.70 -5.60
CA SER A 40 -3.95 12.68 -6.06
C SER A 40 -3.64 13.26 -7.45
N LYS A 41 -2.47 12.97 -8.03
CA LYS A 41 -2.09 13.47 -9.35
C LYS A 41 -3.05 12.92 -10.43
N PRO A 42 -3.63 13.79 -11.28
CA PRO A 42 -4.53 13.36 -12.35
C PRO A 42 -3.90 12.32 -13.28
N GLU A 43 -2.60 12.44 -13.54
CA GLU A 43 -1.85 11.52 -14.41
C GLU A 43 -1.87 10.10 -13.84
N PHE A 44 -1.59 9.96 -12.54
CA PHE A 44 -1.62 8.66 -11.87
C PHE A 44 -3.05 8.10 -11.79
N GLN A 45 -4.04 8.94 -11.43
CA GLN A 45 -5.43 8.50 -11.35
C GLN A 45 -5.92 7.98 -12.70
N ASN A 46 -5.63 8.69 -13.79
CA ASN A 46 -5.98 8.26 -15.15
C ASN A 46 -5.30 6.92 -15.52
N GLU A 47 -4.01 6.75 -15.22
CA GLU A 47 -3.30 5.49 -15.44
C GLU A 47 -3.92 4.34 -14.62
N LEU A 48 -4.25 4.59 -13.35
CA LEU A 48 -4.88 3.63 -12.47
C LEU A 48 -6.24 3.18 -13.01
N TYR A 49 -7.12 4.11 -13.37
CA TYR A 49 -8.44 3.77 -13.93
C TYR A 49 -8.33 3.06 -15.27
N ALA A 50 -7.46 3.51 -16.17
CA ALA A 50 -7.25 2.87 -17.47
C ALA A 50 -6.76 1.43 -17.31
N THR A 51 -5.77 1.21 -16.42
CA THR A 51 -5.21 -0.12 -16.18
C THR A 51 -6.23 -1.06 -15.52
N LEU A 52 -6.93 -0.59 -14.49
CA LEU A 52 -7.88 -1.45 -13.75
C LEU A 52 -9.16 -1.73 -14.54
N SER A 53 -9.57 -0.87 -15.47
CA SER A 53 -10.75 -1.11 -16.31
C SER A 53 -10.51 -2.14 -17.42
N ALA A 54 -9.25 -2.33 -17.83
CA ALA A 54 -8.85 -3.30 -18.86
C ALA A 54 -8.48 -4.68 -18.29
N ALA A 55 -8.27 -4.79 -16.97
CA ALA A 55 -7.77 -5.98 -16.30
C ALA A 55 -8.86 -7.03 -16.03
N THR A 56 -8.47 -8.31 -16.00
CA THR A 56 -9.36 -9.36 -15.49
C THR A 56 -9.42 -9.35 -13.95
N PRO A 57 -10.46 -9.93 -13.32
CA PRO A 57 -10.56 -9.99 -11.86
C PRO A 57 -9.33 -10.62 -11.17
N GLU A 58 -8.69 -11.60 -11.82
CA GLU A 58 -7.49 -12.28 -11.33
C GLU A 58 -6.26 -11.36 -11.34
N GLU A 59 -6.19 -10.43 -12.29
CA GLU A 59 -5.05 -9.52 -12.48
C GLU A 59 -5.16 -8.25 -11.63
N LEU A 60 -6.38 -7.85 -11.23
CA LEU A 60 -6.64 -6.59 -10.52
C LEU A 60 -5.76 -6.39 -9.29
N ALA A 61 -5.58 -7.42 -8.47
CA ALA A 61 -4.80 -7.33 -7.24
C ALA A 61 -3.31 -7.07 -7.54
N HIS A 62 -2.76 -7.78 -8.53
CA HIS A 62 -1.36 -7.62 -8.94
C HIS A 62 -1.12 -6.24 -9.56
N LEU A 63 -1.94 -5.83 -10.53
CA LEU A 63 -1.78 -4.56 -11.23
C LEU A 63 -1.95 -3.35 -10.29
N ARG A 64 -2.89 -3.43 -9.34
CA ARG A 64 -3.01 -2.39 -8.32
C ARG A 64 -1.75 -2.28 -7.47
N GLN A 65 -1.22 -3.42 -7.02
CA GLN A 65 0.02 -3.44 -6.23
C GLN A 65 1.19 -2.85 -7.02
N GLU A 66 1.36 -3.26 -8.28
CA GLU A 66 2.44 -2.78 -9.14
C GLU A 66 2.38 -1.25 -9.34
N LEU A 67 1.19 -0.70 -9.63
CA LEU A 67 1.00 0.74 -9.79
C LEU A 67 1.27 1.50 -8.49
N CYS A 68 0.76 1.03 -7.35
CA CYS A 68 1.02 1.64 -6.05
C CYS A 68 2.52 1.65 -5.70
N LEU A 69 3.25 0.57 -6.02
CA LEU A 69 4.68 0.49 -5.75
C LEU A 69 5.50 1.54 -6.49
N LYS A 70 5.07 1.99 -7.68
CA LYS A 70 5.73 3.09 -8.42
C LYS A 70 5.80 4.38 -7.60
N ILE A 71 4.78 4.64 -6.78
CA ILE A 71 4.71 5.81 -5.89
C ILE A 71 5.39 5.53 -4.55
N GLN A 72 5.08 4.38 -3.94
CA GLN A 72 5.50 4.08 -2.58
C GLN A 72 7.01 3.86 -2.45
N VAL A 73 7.63 3.18 -3.42
CA VAL A 73 9.06 2.84 -3.36
C VAL A 73 9.96 4.08 -3.25
N PRO A 74 9.82 5.12 -4.11
CA PRO A 74 10.60 6.35 -3.97
C PRO A 74 10.40 7.06 -2.62
N ILE A 75 9.18 7.06 -2.10
CA ILE A 75 8.83 7.75 -0.85
C ILE A 75 9.49 7.06 0.35
N VAL A 76 9.36 5.73 0.46
CA VAL A 76 9.94 4.99 1.60
C VAL A 76 11.47 4.97 1.54
N ALA A 77 12.06 4.97 0.34
CA ALA A 77 13.51 5.03 0.16
C ALA A 77 14.12 6.31 0.74
N GLN A 78 13.44 7.45 0.65
CA GLN A 78 13.87 8.71 1.26
C GLN A 78 13.95 8.65 2.78
N ARG A 79 13.23 7.70 3.41
CA ARG A 79 13.23 7.47 4.86
C ARG A 79 14.19 6.34 5.28
N GLY A 80 15.04 5.87 4.37
CA GLY A 80 16.04 4.85 4.63
C GLY A 80 15.53 3.41 4.59
N PHE A 81 14.30 3.18 4.11
CA PHE A 81 13.83 1.83 3.82
C PHE A 81 14.41 1.34 2.49
N GLU A 82 14.42 0.02 2.33
CA GLU A 82 14.81 -0.59 1.06
C GLU A 82 13.82 -0.18 -0.05
N PRO A 83 14.28 0.18 -1.26
CA PRO A 83 13.40 0.54 -2.38
C PRO A 83 12.75 -0.69 -3.03
N THR A 84 12.07 -1.51 -2.23
CA THR A 84 11.45 -2.77 -2.62
C THR A 84 10.04 -2.88 -2.00
N ALA A 85 9.26 -3.85 -2.48
CA ALA A 85 7.97 -4.18 -1.86
C ALA A 85 8.11 -4.57 -0.38
N LEU A 86 9.25 -5.18 0.00
CA LEU A 86 9.55 -5.50 1.39
C LEU A 86 9.76 -4.24 2.22
N GLY A 87 10.54 -3.27 1.74
CA GLY A 87 10.73 -1.98 2.42
C GLY A 87 9.43 -1.20 2.58
N VAL A 88 8.55 -1.22 1.57
CA VAL A 88 7.19 -0.65 1.67
C VAL A 88 6.37 -1.35 2.76
N SER A 89 6.43 -2.67 2.84
CA SER A 89 5.75 -3.43 3.90
C SER A 89 6.28 -3.07 5.29
N GLN A 90 7.60 -2.93 5.45
CA GLN A 90 8.22 -2.52 6.71
C GLN A 90 7.84 -1.09 7.11
N ALA A 91 7.85 -0.14 6.18
CA ALA A 91 7.38 1.23 6.41
C ALA A 91 5.91 1.24 6.83
N THR A 92 5.06 0.48 6.14
CA THR A 92 3.64 0.32 6.48
C THR A 92 3.45 -0.18 7.91
N GLN A 93 4.26 -1.14 8.37
CA GLN A 93 4.21 -1.60 9.76
C GLN A 93 4.56 -0.51 10.77
N GLN A 94 5.49 0.40 10.45
CA GLN A 94 5.78 1.55 11.31
C GLN A 94 4.59 2.52 11.37
N ILE A 95 3.97 2.81 10.24
CA ILE A 95 2.76 3.65 10.18
C ILE A 95 1.66 3.05 11.06
N LEU A 96 1.37 1.75 10.92
CA LEU A 96 0.32 1.06 11.66
C LEU A 96 0.48 1.12 13.19
N ARG A 97 1.71 1.27 13.70
CA ARG A 97 1.95 1.46 15.14
C ARG A 97 1.26 2.72 15.67
N TYR A 98 1.22 3.78 14.87
CA TYR A 98 0.56 5.04 15.21
C TYR A 98 -0.96 4.99 15.01
N HIS A 99 -1.46 4.15 14.09
CA HIS A 99 -2.91 3.92 13.94
C HIS A 99 -3.49 3.01 15.03
N GLY A 100 -2.65 2.16 15.64
CA GLY A 100 -3.02 1.19 16.67
C GLY A 100 -3.20 1.75 18.09
N GLU A 101 -2.81 3.00 18.36
CA GLU A 101 -3.08 3.64 19.66
C GLU A 101 -4.57 4.02 19.84
N GLY A 102 -5.33 4.03 18.74
CA GLY A 102 -6.77 3.85 18.78
C GLY A 102 -7.10 2.36 18.84
N LYS A 103 -7.06 1.74 20.03
CA LYS A 103 -7.69 0.42 20.27
C LYS A 103 -9.15 0.50 19.81
N ALA A 104 -9.45 0.12 18.57
CA ALA A 104 -10.76 -0.39 18.24
C ALA A 104 -10.93 -1.63 19.13
N PRO A 105 -11.87 -1.65 20.10
CA PRO A 105 -12.05 -2.81 20.95
C PRO A 105 -12.25 -4.00 20.03
N ALA A 106 -11.50 -5.08 20.29
CA ALA A 106 -11.65 -6.34 19.60
C ALA A 106 -13.15 -6.61 19.46
N ARG A 107 -13.69 -6.46 18.26
CA ARG A 107 -15.06 -6.87 17.97
C ARG A 107 -15.04 -8.37 18.15
N SER A 108 -15.41 -8.77 19.36
CA SER A 108 -15.69 -10.13 19.76
C SER A 108 -16.42 -10.81 18.61
N ALA A 109 -15.78 -11.85 18.09
CA ALA A 109 -16.36 -12.78 17.15
C ALA A 109 -17.63 -13.38 17.77
N ARG A 110 -18.75 -12.71 17.58
CA ARG A 110 -20.09 -13.23 17.86
C ARG A 110 -21.15 -12.49 17.02
N VAL A 111 -21.07 -12.65 15.71
CA VAL A 111 -22.29 -12.73 14.87
C VAL A 111 -22.09 -13.89 13.90
N GLY A 112 -22.20 -15.11 14.45
CA GLY A 112 -22.66 -16.23 13.67
C GLY A 112 -24.18 -16.12 13.56
N GLY A 113 -24.69 -16.22 12.34
CA GLY A 113 -26.11 -16.53 12.07
C GLY A 113 -26.94 -15.39 11.50
N ALA A 114 -27.69 -15.74 10.43
CA ALA A 114 -28.83 -15.02 9.88
C ALA A 114 -28.58 -13.84 8.92
N TRP A 115 -27.91 -14.11 7.78
CA TRP A 115 -28.25 -13.44 6.51
C TRP A 115 -28.67 -14.50 5.46
N ARG A 116 -29.70 -15.29 5.80
CA ARG A 116 -30.58 -15.94 4.83
C ARG A 116 -32.00 -15.78 5.34
N ALA A 117 -32.79 -14.99 4.62
CA ALA A 117 -34.25 -14.99 4.51
C ALA A 117 -34.82 -13.57 4.57
N ALA A 118 -34.81 -12.90 3.42
CA ALA A 118 -35.84 -11.92 3.09
C ALA A 118 -36.08 -11.97 1.58
N GLY A 119 -36.73 -13.04 1.12
CA GLY A 119 -37.61 -12.88 -0.02
C GLY A 119 -38.75 -11.95 0.37
N ARG A 120 -38.99 -10.92 -0.44
CA ARG A 120 -40.30 -10.46 -0.93
C ARG A 120 -40.16 -9.06 -1.53
N GLY A 121 -40.60 -8.93 -2.78
CA GLY A 121 -41.42 -7.78 -3.16
C GLY A 121 -40.79 -6.76 -4.11
N CYS A 122 -41.16 -6.91 -5.38
CA CYS A 122 -41.74 -5.88 -6.24
C CYS A 122 -40.94 -4.59 -6.54
N GLY A 123 -40.65 -4.38 -7.83
CA GLY A 123 -40.21 -3.10 -8.36
C GLY A 123 -39.93 -3.13 -9.85
N ARG A 124 -40.91 -3.60 -10.64
CA ARG A 124 -40.94 -3.53 -12.11
C ARG A 124 -40.90 -2.04 -12.53
N TRP A 125 -39.81 -1.62 -13.18
CA TRP A 125 -39.75 -0.33 -13.86
C TRP A 125 -40.17 -0.52 -15.31
N ASP A 126 -41.47 -0.37 -15.57
CA ASP A 126 -41.97 -0.06 -16.92
C ASP A 126 -41.67 1.42 -17.19
N ARG A 127 -40.88 1.71 -18.23
CA ARG A 127 -40.60 3.06 -18.72
C ARG A 127 -41.21 3.18 -20.11
N SER A 128 -42.44 3.68 -20.16
CA SER A 128 -43.06 4.21 -21.37
C SER A 128 -43.04 5.73 -21.30
N GLY A 129 -42.45 6.35 -22.31
CA GLY A 129 -42.39 7.80 -22.54
C GLY A 129 -41.67 8.03 -23.85
#